data_AF-A0A973TA26-F1
#
_entry.id   AF-A0A973TA26-F1
#
_cell.length_a   1.000
_cell.length_b   1.000
_cell.length_c   1.000
_cell.angle_alpha   90.00
_cell.angle_beta   90.00
_cell.angle_gamma   90.00
#
_symmetry.space_group_name_H-M   'P 1'
#
loop_
_entity.id
_entity.type
_entity.pdbx_description
1 polymer ?
#
loop_
_entity_poly.entity_id
_entity_poly.type
_entity_poly.pdbx_seq_one_letter_code
_entity_poly.pdbx_strand_id
1 'polypeptide(L)' 'MRWGDMDAYGHINNVQIVRMLEEARIAAFGPPRGAGLPGIEPRVSLFNDVPA' A
#
# COMPACT_ATOMS: atom_id res chain seq x y z
N MET A 1 -11.81 3.29 4.53
CA MET A 1 -11.59 4.05 5.77
C MET A 1 -12.44 3.46 6.87
N ARG A 2 -11.88 3.23 8.05
CA ARG A 2 -12.58 2.65 9.20
C ARG A 2 -12.87 3.76 10.22
N TRP A 3 -13.96 3.62 10.98
CA TRP A 3 -14.31 4.56 12.06
C TRP A 3 -13.16 4.76 13.06
N GLY A 4 -12.40 3.69 13.36
CA GLY A 4 -11.28 3.74 14.30
C GLY A 4 -10.00 4.38 13.78
N ASP A 5 -9.94 4.88 12.54
CA ASP A 5 -8.77 5.59 12.01
C ASP A 5 -8.72 7.07 12.45
N MET A 6 -9.81 7.55 13.07
CA MET A 6 -9.97 8.92 13.55
C MET A 6 -9.45 9.08 14.98
N ASP A 7 -8.68 10.13 15.22
CA ASP A 7 -8.23 10.49 16.56
C ASP A 7 -9.30 11.26 17.36
N ALA A 8 -9.00 11.59 18.62
CA ALA A 8 -9.93 12.31 19.50
C ALA A 8 -10.26 13.75 19.02
N TYR A 9 -9.51 14.29 18.06
CA TYR A 9 -9.76 15.61 17.47
C TYR A 9 -10.63 15.55 16.21
N GLY A 10 -11.08 14.36 15.81
CA GLY A 10 -11.93 14.20 14.63
C GLY A 10 -11.16 14.16 13.30
N HIS A 11 -9.83 14.04 13.35
CA HIS A 11 -8.98 13.97 12.16
C HIS A 11 -8.37 12.59 12.00
N ILE A 12 -7.96 12.25 10.76
CA ILE A 12 -7.14 11.07 10.50
C ILE A 12 -5.69 11.45 10.78
N ASN A 13 -5.01 10.69 11.63
CA ASN A 13 -3.61 10.95 11.95
C ASN A 13 -2.70 10.69 10.73
N ASN A 14 -1.65 11.49 10.57
CA ASN A 14 -0.68 11.33 9.48
C ASN A 14 -0.04 9.94 9.42
N VAL A 15 0.14 9.27 10.57
CA VAL A 15 0.63 7.89 10.62
C VAL A 15 -0.33 6.93 9.92
N GLN A 16 -1.65 7.14 10.05
CA GLN A 16 -2.66 6.33 9.35
C GLN A 16 -2.61 6.55 7.84
N ILE A 17 -2.40 7.80 7.40
CA ILE A 17 -2.20 8.11 5.97
C ILE A 17 -1.00 7.32 5.42
N VAL A 18 0.14 7.33 6.12
CA VAL A 18 1.34 6.59 5.67
C VAL A 18 1.09 5.09 5.65
N ARG A 19 0.35 4.54 6.64
CA ARG A 19 -0.01 3.12 6.66
C ARG A 19 -0.90 2.73 5.47
N MET A 20 -1.86 3.59 5.11
CA MET A 20 -2.71 3.38 3.93
C MET A 20 -1.90 3.40 2.63
N LEU A 21 -0.92 4.31 2.52
CA LEU A 21 -0.01 4.34 1.37
C LEU A 21 0.87 3.08 1.30
N GLU A 22 1.29 2.54 2.44
CA GLU A 22 2.04 1.28 2.48
C GLU A 22 1.19 0.07 2.07
N GLU A 23 -0.06 0.00 2.53
CA GLU A 23 -1.02 -1.01 2.06
C GLU A 23 -1.25 -0.92 0.54
N ALA A 24 -1.42 0.29 0.01
CA ALA A 24 -1.55 0.53 -1.43
C ALA A 24 -0.28 0.13 -2.20
N ARG A 25 0.90 0.46 -1.67
CA ARG A 25 2.19 0.06 -2.24
C ARG A 25 2.30 -1.47 -2.31
N ILE A 26 1.98 -2.18 -1.23
CA ILE A 26 2.03 -3.65 -1.22
C ILE A 26 1.01 -4.25 -2.19
N ALA A 27 -0.18 -3.66 -2.31
CA ALA A 27 -1.18 -4.12 -3.28
C ALA A 27 -0.71 -3.95 -4.74
N ALA A 28 0.00 -2.85 -5.04
CA ALA A 28 0.48 -2.52 -6.38
C ALA A 28 1.79 -3.22 -6.76
N PHE A 29 2.69 -3.45 -5.81
CA PHE A 29 4.06 -3.92 -6.06
C PHE A 29 4.44 -5.22 -5.34
N GLY A 30 3.58 -5.71 -4.44
CA GLY A 30 3.88 -6.82 -3.55
C GLY A 30 4.66 -6.41 -2.29
N PRO A 31 4.86 -7.33 -1.33
CA PRO A 31 5.57 -7.06 -0.09
C PRO A 31 7.04 -6.69 -0.33
N PRO A 32 7.66 -5.86 0.52
CA PRO A 32 9.08 -5.54 0.41
C PRO A 32 9.91 -6.82 0.51
N ARG A 33 10.78 -7.05 -0.47
CA ARG A 33 11.66 -8.23 -0.49
C ARG A 33 13.11 -7.81 -0.48
N GLY A 34 13.93 -8.55 0.26
CA GLY A 34 15.38 -8.48 0.14
C GLY A 34 15.83 -8.80 -1.29
N ALA A 35 16.97 -8.24 -1.70
CA ALA A 35 17.48 -8.32 -3.05
C ALA A 35 17.48 -9.78 -3.58
N GLY A 36 16.68 -10.05 -4.63
CA GLY A 36 16.79 -11.27 -5.43
C GLY A 36 15.75 -12.38 -5.20
N LEU A 37 14.73 -12.21 -4.35
CA LEU A 37 13.66 -13.23 -4.21
C LEU A 37 12.70 -13.22 -5.42
N PRO A 38 12.19 -14.39 -5.90
CA PRO A 38 11.38 -14.54 -7.13
C PRO A 38 9.95 -13.99 -7.01
N GLY A 39 9.50 -13.16 -7.98
CA GLY A 39 8.26 -12.36 -8.00
C GLY A 39 7.00 -13.04 -7.45
N ILE A 40 6.29 -12.41 -6.51
CA ILE A 40 4.86 -12.72 -6.28
C ILE A 40 4.09 -11.68 -7.09
N GLU A 41 3.13 -12.11 -7.89
CA GLU A 41 2.33 -11.16 -8.65
C GLU A 41 1.52 -10.25 -7.72
N PRO A 42 1.59 -8.92 -7.92
CA PRO A 42 0.83 -7.98 -7.12
C PRO A 42 -0.67 -8.21 -7.35
N ARG A 43 -1.47 -7.98 -6.30
CA ARG A 43 -2.92 -8.12 -6.39
C ARG A 43 -3.51 -7.17 -7.43
N VAL A 44 -2.92 -5.97 -7.57
CA VAL A 44 -3.28 -4.99 -8.58
C VAL A 44 -2.06 -4.75 -9.46
N SER A 45 -2.13 -5.24 -10.70
CA SER A 45 -1.13 -5.05 -11.73
C SER A 45 -1.18 -3.63 -12.30
N LEU A 46 -0.75 -2.63 -11.50
CA LEU A 46 -0.92 -1.22 -11.88
C LEU A 46 -0.05 -0.80 -13.07
N PHE A 47 1.10 -1.45 -13.26
CA PHE A 47 2.10 -1.05 -14.25
C PHE A 47 2.45 -2.13 -15.28
N ASN A 48 2.06 -3.39 -15.08
CA ASN A 48 2.44 -4.43 -16.05
C ASN A 48 1.63 -4.36 -17.35
N ASP A 49 0.49 -3.66 -17.33
CA ASP A 49 -0.39 -3.50 -18.49
C ASP A 49 -0.13 -2.17 -19.25
N VAL A 50 0.85 -1.38 -18.81
CA VAL A 50 1.22 -0.13 -19.48
C VAL A 50 2.14 -0.45 -20.66
N PRO A 51 1.78 -0.09 -21.90
CA PRO A 51 2.66 -0.27 -23.06
C PRO A 51 3.95 0.53 -22.87
N ALA A 52 5.06 -0.03 -23.33
CA ALA A 52 6.38 0.60 -23.28
C ALA A 52 6.47 1.88 -24.14
#